data_AF-A0A3N4L4L4-F1
#
_entry.id   AF-A0A3N4L4L4-F1
#
_cell.length_a   1.000
_cell.length_b   1.000
_cell.length_c   1.000
_cell.angle_alpha   90.00
_cell.angle_beta   90.00
_cell.angle_gamma   90.00
#
_symmetry.space_group_name_H-M   'P 1'
#
loop_
_entity.id
_entity.type
_entity.pdbx_description
1 polymer ?
#
loop_
_entity_poly.entity_id
_entity_poly.type
_entity_poly.pdbx_seq_one_letter_code
_entity_poly.pdbx_strand_id
1 'polypeptide(L)'
;MNANTRLHVDELILDYLCWFCIESVLSERKLRQEGKVGKREWADASKSAEMGLKLVNSFYQTFTRAHPNNTLPDSINLRLRLCRFTTLFLRRLDVTSPTFSSNATQGAARAQAWLSRRRIPHVFAGIDSTAEAAFDVPKTPFSEEKSHKNQEEMLRQMGYYTLPAPDRSMWGHAALKDVLKEFMILSTWNSANFAEVSRLWVENAANFMLQAVLEAYRCHGASELDAVNECFSWGRTEIDATTEDIEEVVINEMFSGDSGEISAEFEGVKKEILVGILPPTGSSLEAHFDKLAEQNPWSKFEEATVGGYLTAVLSKQPKPVLNQLENGKLAGFNNVDIEEILANAGVSL
;
A
#
# COMPACT_ATOMS: atom_id res chain seq x y z
N MET A 1 16.63 28.27 18.79
CA MET A 1 15.47 27.36 18.90
C MET A 1 15.89 26.19 19.77
N ASN A 2 15.15 25.85 20.83
CA ASN A 2 15.49 24.70 21.68
C ASN A 2 15.20 23.38 20.92
N ALA A 3 15.79 22.26 21.36
CA ALA A 3 15.71 20.98 20.65
C ALA A 3 14.26 20.46 20.52
N ASN A 4 13.44 20.62 21.56
CA ASN A 4 12.04 20.17 21.56
C ASN A 4 11.17 20.99 20.61
N THR A 5 11.36 22.30 20.55
CA THR A 5 10.67 23.17 19.59
C THR A 5 11.05 22.80 18.16
N ARG A 6 12.31 22.44 17.91
CA ARG A 6 12.75 21.97 16.59
C ARG A 6 12.06 20.67 16.20
N LEU A 7 12.00 19.69 17.10
CA LEU A 7 11.30 18.43 16.86
C LEU A 7 9.84 18.67 16.48
N HIS A 8 9.09 19.44 17.26
CA HIS A 8 7.68 19.72 16.96
C HIS A 8 7.48 20.42 15.61
N VAL A 9 8.38 21.36 15.24
CA VAL A 9 8.30 22.00 13.92
C VAL A 9 8.58 20.99 12.81
N ASP A 10 9.61 20.15 12.97
CA ASP A 10 9.94 19.13 11.98
C ASP A 10 8.80 18.10 11.84
N GLU A 11 8.13 17.72 12.93
CA GLU A 11 6.92 16.90 12.95
C GLU A 11 5.77 17.53 12.16
N LEU A 12 5.47 18.82 12.40
CA LEU A 12 4.43 19.56 11.68
C LEU A 12 4.73 19.66 10.17
N ILE A 13 6.00 19.85 9.80
CA ILE A 13 6.42 19.88 8.40
C ILE A 13 6.23 18.50 7.77
N LEU A 14 6.70 17.42 8.42
CA LEU A 14 6.55 16.06 7.90
C LEU A 14 5.07 15.71 7.70
N ASP A 15 4.23 16.04 8.68
CA ASP A 15 2.80 15.80 8.68
C ASP A 15 2.08 16.51 7.51
N TYR A 16 2.47 17.74 7.21
CA TYR A 16 1.99 18.50 6.05
C TYR A 16 2.48 17.91 4.73
N LEU A 17 3.78 17.60 4.61
CA LEU A 17 4.36 17.07 3.38
C LEU A 17 3.73 15.72 3.00
N CYS A 18 3.47 14.85 3.98
CA CYS A 18 2.78 13.58 3.75
C CYS A 18 1.37 13.82 3.18
N TRP A 19 0.59 14.72 3.79
CA TRP A 19 -0.74 15.08 3.29
C TRP A 19 -0.68 15.66 1.87
N PHE A 20 0.21 16.63 1.64
CA PHE A 20 0.38 17.26 0.33
C PHE A 20 0.74 16.24 -0.76
N CYS A 21 1.62 15.27 -0.42
CA CYS A 21 1.99 14.20 -1.34
C CYS A 21 0.81 13.28 -1.66
N ILE A 22 0.05 12.85 -0.64
CA ILE A 22 -1.16 12.02 -0.83
C ILE A 22 -2.15 12.73 -1.77
N GLU A 23 -2.53 13.96 -1.46
CA GLU A 23 -3.50 14.74 -2.24
C GLU A 23 -3.03 14.95 -3.67
N SER A 24 -1.73 15.25 -3.86
CA SER A 24 -1.16 15.46 -5.20
C SER A 24 -1.18 14.17 -6.04
N VAL A 25 -0.82 13.02 -5.45
CA VAL A 25 -0.81 11.72 -6.15
C VAL A 25 -2.24 11.25 -6.47
N LEU A 26 -3.18 11.45 -5.55
CA LEU A 26 -4.60 11.12 -5.77
C LEU A 26 -5.23 12.02 -6.84
N SER A 27 -4.95 13.32 -6.80
CA SER A 27 -5.41 14.27 -7.81
C SER A 27 -4.87 13.91 -9.19
N GLU A 28 -3.57 13.62 -9.29
CA GLU A 28 -2.95 13.14 -10.52
C GLU A 28 -3.63 11.85 -11.00
N ARG A 29 -3.89 10.88 -10.12
CA ARG A 29 -4.55 9.61 -10.51
C ARG A 29 -5.96 9.84 -11.04
N LYS A 30 -6.76 10.67 -10.36
CA LYS A 30 -8.13 11.00 -10.80
C LYS A 30 -8.14 11.58 -12.22
N LEU A 31 -7.22 12.51 -12.51
CA LEU A 31 -7.08 13.10 -13.84
C LEU A 31 -6.74 12.05 -14.91
N ARG A 32 -5.94 11.03 -14.58
CA ARG A 32 -5.65 9.92 -15.51
C ARG A 32 -6.88 9.07 -15.83
N GLN A 33 -7.74 8.84 -14.83
CA GLN A 33 -8.95 8.02 -15.00
C GLN A 33 -9.99 8.73 -15.88
N GLU A 34 -10.11 10.06 -15.73
CA GLU A 34 -11.10 10.85 -16.48
C GLU A 34 -10.74 11.01 -17.97
N GLY A 35 -9.45 10.86 -18.34
CA GLY A 35 -8.99 10.74 -19.73
C GLY A 35 -9.22 11.97 -20.63
N LYS A 36 -9.79 13.05 -20.12
CA LYS A 36 -10.17 14.29 -20.85
C LYS A 36 -9.66 15.55 -20.17
N VAL A 37 -8.39 15.53 -19.76
CA VAL A 37 -7.78 16.62 -18.99
C VAL A 37 -6.95 17.52 -19.91
N GLY A 38 -7.01 18.83 -19.69
CA GLY A 38 -6.20 19.78 -20.44
C GLY A 38 -4.71 19.54 -20.20
N LYS A 39 -3.87 19.68 -21.24
CA LYS A 39 -2.41 19.45 -21.14
C LYS A 39 -1.74 20.19 -19.97
N ARG A 40 -2.21 21.40 -19.67
CA ARG A 40 -1.67 22.23 -18.59
C ARG A 40 -2.04 21.70 -17.20
N GLU A 41 -3.32 21.40 -16.99
CA GLU A 41 -3.83 20.84 -15.73
C GLU A 41 -3.14 19.52 -15.39
N TRP A 42 -2.92 18.68 -16.41
CA TRP A 42 -2.14 17.46 -16.29
C TRP A 42 -0.68 17.73 -15.87
N ALA A 43 0.01 18.64 -16.56
CA ALA A 43 1.41 18.97 -16.28
C ALA A 43 1.57 19.51 -14.85
N ASP A 44 0.64 20.36 -14.41
CA ASP A 44 0.64 20.93 -13.06
C ASP A 44 0.42 19.83 -12.00
N ALA A 45 -0.54 18.92 -12.21
CA ALA A 45 -0.79 17.80 -11.29
C ALA A 45 0.38 16.81 -11.21
N SER A 46 0.96 16.41 -12.36
CA SER A 46 2.13 15.53 -12.42
C SER A 46 3.32 16.16 -11.69
N LYS A 47 3.59 17.45 -11.94
CA LYS A 47 4.66 18.19 -11.27
C LYS A 47 4.43 18.29 -9.75
N SER A 48 3.19 18.52 -9.31
CA SER A 48 2.83 18.55 -7.89
C SER A 48 3.08 17.20 -7.22
N ALA A 49 2.66 16.11 -7.86
CA ALA A 49 2.86 14.76 -7.35
C ALA A 49 4.35 14.42 -7.22
N GLU A 50 5.16 14.71 -8.25
CA GLU A 50 6.61 14.54 -8.17
C GLU A 50 7.27 15.37 -7.08
N MET A 51 6.84 16.63 -6.94
CA MET A 51 7.35 17.51 -5.91
C MET A 51 7.03 16.94 -4.53
N GLY A 52 5.79 16.49 -4.30
CA GLY A 52 5.39 15.83 -3.06
C GLY A 52 6.25 14.61 -2.74
N LEU A 53 6.46 13.72 -3.72
CA LEU A 53 7.32 12.53 -3.57
C LEU A 53 8.76 12.90 -3.15
N LYS A 54 9.37 13.87 -3.86
CA LYS A 54 10.75 14.33 -3.60
C LYS A 54 10.88 15.01 -2.23
N LEU A 55 9.89 15.84 -1.85
CA LEU A 55 9.89 16.56 -0.58
C LEU A 55 9.74 15.60 0.60
N VAL A 56 8.75 14.69 0.57
CA VAL A 56 8.56 13.70 1.64
C VAL A 56 9.81 12.85 1.79
N ASN A 57 10.37 12.34 0.70
CA ASN A 57 11.56 11.51 0.75
C ASN A 57 12.76 12.24 1.37
N SER A 58 13.13 13.39 0.81
CA SER A 58 14.27 14.18 1.28
C SER A 58 14.11 14.64 2.73
N PHE A 59 12.90 15.09 3.08
CA PHE A 59 12.60 15.56 4.43
C PHE A 59 12.59 14.41 5.43
N TYR A 60 11.99 13.25 5.09
CA TYR A 60 12.00 12.07 5.95
C TYR A 60 13.43 11.58 6.24
N GLN A 61 14.31 11.52 5.24
CA GLN A 61 15.73 11.19 5.46
C GLN A 61 16.45 12.21 6.35
N THR A 62 16.02 13.48 6.31
CA THR A 62 16.59 14.53 7.16
C THR A 62 16.05 14.44 8.58
N PHE A 63 14.75 14.18 8.72
CA PHE A 63 14.06 13.97 9.99
C PHE A 63 14.68 12.81 10.77
N THR A 64 14.80 11.64 10.15
CA THR A 64 15.35 10.43 10.80
C THR A 64 16.81 10.59 11.22
N ARG A 65 17.62 11.34 10.44
CA ARG A 65 19.00 11.68 10.81
C ARG A 65 19.08 12.71 11.94
N ALA A 66 18.17 13.68 11.96
CA ALA A 66 18.14 14.72 12.98
C ALA A 66 17.58 14.22 14.33
N HIS A 67 16.67 13.24 14.28
CA HIS A 67 15.89 12.74 15.41
C HIS A 67 15.92 11.21 15.52
N PRO A 68 17.09 10.54 15.58
CA PRO A 68 17.22 9.09 15.39
C PRO A 68 16.54 8.24 16.47
N ASN A 69 16.32 8.78 17.67
CA ASN A 69 15.73 8.07 18.81
C ASN A 69 14.28 8.48 19.09
N ASN A 70 13.71 9.37 18.28
CA ASN A 70 12.35 9.84 18.51
C ASN A 70 11.35 8.99 17.74
N THR A 71 10.33 8.54 18.45
CA THR A 71 9.15 7.92 17.86
C THR A 71 8.19 9.02 17.41
N LEU A 72 7.71 8.94 16.17
CA LEU A 72 6.69 9.86 15.67
C LEU A 72 5.40 9.71 16.48
N PRO A 73 4.67 10.82 16.74
CA PRO A 73 3.30 10.75 17.23
C PRO A 73 2.42 9.87 16.33
N ASP A 74 1.49 9.11 16.92
CA ASP A 74 0.65 8.13 16.22
C ASP A 74 -0.09 8.71 15.01
N SER A 75 -0.60 9.94 15.13
CA SER A 75 -1.30 10.63 14.05
C SER A 75 -0.41 10.90 12.83
N ILE A 76 0.84 11.31 13.08
CA ILE A 76 1.84 11.60 12.03
C ILE A 76 2.37 10.29 11.45
N ASN A 77 2.62 9.29 12.29
CA ASN A 77 3.05 7.97 11.84
C ASN A 77 1.98 7.33 10.92
N LEU A 78 0.70 7.39 11.31
CA LEU A 78 -0.39 6.92 10.47
C LEU A 78 -0.44 7.65 9.13
N ARG A 79 -0.26 8.97 9.11
CA ARG A 79 -0.23 9.74 7.86
C ARG A 79 0.98 9.41 6.99
N LEU A 80 2.15 9.19 7.58
CA LEU A 80 3.34 8.74 6.87
C LEU A 80 3.10 7.37 6.22
N ARG A 81 2.47 6.44 6.94
CA ARG A 81 2.08 5.11 6.41
C ARG A 81 1.07 5.23 5.28
N LEU A 82 0.06 6.10 5.42
CA LEU A 82 -0.90 6.38 4.33
C LEU A 82 -0.21 6.96 3.10
N CYS A 83 0.75 7.87 3.30
CA CYS A 83 1.56 8.42 2.22
C CYS A 83 2.35 7.31 1.54
N ARG A 84 3.05 6.48 2.32
CA ARG A 84 3.82 5.35 1.81
C ARG A 84 2.96 4.35 1.03
N PHE A 85 1.80 3.96 1.55
CA PHE A 85 0.87 3.08 0.84
C PHE A 85 0.35 3.71 -0.45
N THR A 86 -0.06 4.98 -0.41
CA THR A 86 -0.58 5.68 -1.59
C THR A 86 0.48 5.72 -2.70
N THR A 87 1.74 5.99 -2.36
CA THR A 87 2.83 6.05 -3.34
C THR A 87 3.28 4.67 -3.79
N LEU A 88 3.28 3.67 -2.91
CA LEU A 88 3.56 2.28 -3.28
C LEU A 88 2.51 1.73 -4.22
N PHE A 89 1.23 1.98 -3.95
CA PHE A 89 0.12 1.48 -4.75
C PHE A 89 0.01 2.20 -6.10
N LEU A 90 0.05 3.54 -6.09
CA LEU A 90 -0.21 4.35 -7.30
C LEU A 90 1.05 4.73 -8.09
N ARG A 91 2.24 4.61 -7.52
CA ARG A 91 3.53 4.96 -8.15
C ARG A 91 4.60 3.88 -8.08
N ARG A 92 4.37 2.80 -7.33
CA ARG A 92 5.36 1.73 -7.08
C ARG A 92 6.64 2.24 -6.41
N LEU A 93 6.55 3.37 -5.69
CA LEU A 93 7.66 4.05 -5.04
C LEU A 93 7.48 4.03 -3.52
N ASP A 94 8.54 3.66 -2.80
CA ASP A 94 8.59 3.78 -1.35
C ASP A 94 9.20 5.14 -0.94
N VAL A 95 8.36 6.13 -0.62
CA VAL A 95 8.85 7.46 -0.22
C VAL A 95 9.70 7.46 1.04
N THR A 96 9.65 6.42 1.86
CA THR A 96 10.48 6.31 3.07
C THR A 96 11.86 5.72 2.80
N SER A 97 12.05 5.13 1.62
CA SER A 97 13.32 4.55 1.17
C SER A 97 14.21 5.62 0.51
N PRO A 98 15.51 5.74 0.87
CA PRO A 98 16.41 6.71 0.26
C PRO A 98 16.48 6.63 -1.28
N THR A 99 16.20 5.45 -1.85
CA THR A 99 16.25 5.18 -3.29
C THR A 99 14.87 4.98 -3.91
N PHE A 100 13.80 5.27 -3.17
CA PHE A 100 12.41 4.99 -3.53
C PHE A 100 12.09 3.50 -3.81
N SER A 101 12.96 2.59 -3.37
CA SER A 101 12.82 1.15 -3.62
C SER A 101 12.08 0.46 -2.48
N SER A 102 11.17 -0.46 -2.81
CA SER A 102 10.56 -1.36 -1.81
C SER A 102 11.60 -2.38 -1.31
N ASN A 103 11.38 -2.90 -0.11
CA ASN A 103 12.23 -3.93 0.48
C ASN A 103 11.65 -5.33 0.24
N ALA A 104 11.90 -5.88 -0.95
CA ALA A 104 11.36 -7.18 -1.37
C ALA A 104 11.79 -8.36 -0.47
N THR A 105 12.96 -8.28 0.19
CA THR A 105 13.48 -9.39 1.02
C THR A 105 12.71 -9.56 2.33
N GLN A 106 12.08 -8.49 2.84
CA GLN A 106 11.24 -8.58 4.05
C GLN A 106 9.99 -9.42 3.82
N GLY A 107 9.39 -9.38 2.62
CA GLY A 107 8.19 -10.14 2.30
C GLY A 107 8.40 -11.65 2.40
N ALA A 108 9.48 -12.14 1.77
CA ALA A 108 9.87 -13.54 1.78
C ALA A 108 10.21 -14.04 3.20
N ALA A 109 11.04 -13.29 3.95
CA ALA A 109 11.41 -13.67 5.31
C ALA A 109 10.19 -13.80 6.25
N ARG A 110 9.26 -12.84 6.16
CA ARG A 110 8.01 -12.84 6.93
C ARG A 110 7.11 -14.02 6.56
N ALA A 111 6.95 -14.31 5.27
CA ALA A 111 6.16 -15.44 4.80
C ALA A 111 6.71 -16.77 5.32
N GLN A 112 8.03 -16.95 5.25
CA GLN A 112 8.71 -18.13 5.80
C GLN A 112 8.53 -18.26 7.32
N ALA A 113 8.63 -17.15 8.06
CA ALA A 113 8.36 -17.15 9.50
C ALA A 113 6.91 -17.54 9.83
N TRP A 114 5.94 -17.09 9.03
CA TRP A 114 4.53 -17.46 9.18
C TRP A 114 4.28 -18.95 8.89
N LEU A 115 4.83 -19.48 7.78
CA LEU A 115 4.75 -20.89 7.42
C LEU A 115 5.37 -21.78 8.50
N SER A 116 6.54 -21.38 9.00
CA SER A 116 7.25 -22.07 10.09
C SER A 116 6.43 -22.14 11.37
N ARG A 117 5.82 -21.02 11.79
CA ARG A 117 4.92 -20.97 12.95
C ARG A 117 3.72 -21.90 12.80
N ARG A 118 3.13 -21.98 11.60
CA ARG A 118 2.01 -22.88 11.30
C ARG A 118 2.43 -24.34 11.05
N ARG A 119 3.74 -24.61 10.96
CA ARG A 119 4.32 -25.94 10.69
C ARG A 119 3.79 -26.53 9.38
N ILE A 120 3.66 -25.70 8.36
CA ILE A 120 3.24 -26.11 7.01
C ILE A 120 4.32 -25.74 5.99
N PRO A 121 4.53 -26.56 4.95
CA PRO A 121 5.55 -26.30 3.93
C PRO A 121 5.17 -25.17 2.98
N HIS A 122 3.88 -24.99 2.70
CA HIS A 122 3.35 -23.96 1.81
C HIS A 122 1.87 -23.71 2.14
N VAL A 123 1.30 -22.63 1.59
CA VAL A 123 -0.08 -22.19 1.91
C VAL A 123 -1.20 -23.14 1.44
N PHE A 124 -0.89 -24.09 0.55
CA PHE A 124 -1.85 -25.12 0.10
C PHE A 124 -1.85 -26.38 0.96
N ALA A 125 -0.99 -26.48 1.98
CA ALA A 125 -0.94 -27.65 2.84
C ALA A 125 -2.31 -27.94 3.48
N GLY A 126 -2.86 -29.13 3.24
CA GLY A 126 -4.19 -29.53 3.71
C GLY A 126 -5.37 -28.94 2.93
N ILE A 127 -5.12 -28.22 1.83
CA ILE A 127 -6.15 -27.74 0.90
C ILE A 127 -6.25 -28.69 -0.30
N ASP A 128 -5.14 -28.88 -1.01
CA ASP A 128 -5.09 -29.71 -2.21
C ASP A 128 -3.69 -30.32 -2.39
N SER A 129 -3.61 -31.64 -2.49
CA SER A 129 -2.35 -32.39 -2.67
C SER A 129 -1.74 -32.25 -4.07
N THR A 130 -2.50 -31.75 -5.04
CA THR A 130 -2.06 -31.54 -6.43
C THR A 130 -1.46 -30.15 -6.66
N ALA A 131 -1.57 -29.25 -5.67
CA ALA A 131 -1.08 -27.88 -5.78
C ALA A 131 0.41 -27.79 -6.07
N GLU A 132 1.25 -28.57 -5.39
CA GLU A 132 2.70 -28.59 -5.64
C GLU A 132 2.99 -28.93 -7.09
N ALA A 133 2.36 -29.98 -7.64
CA ALA A 133 2.54 -30.37 -9.03
C ALA A 133 2.06 -29.30 -10.04
N ALA A 134 1.08 -28.49 -9.68
CA ALA A 134 0.58 -27.41 -10.55
C ALA A 134 1.56 -26.23 -10.64
N PHE A 135 2.36 -26.02 -9.59
CA PHE A 135 3.33 -24.94 -9.47
C PHE A 135 4.80 -25.40 -9.60
N ASP A 136 5.07 -26.70 -9.68
CA ASP A 136 6.40 -27.30 -9.91
C ASP A 136 6.87 -27.08 -11.36
N VAL A 137 6.99 -25.81 -11.72
CA VAL A 137 7.49 -25.34 -13.01
C VAL A 137 8.73 -24.50 -12.73
N PRO A 138 9.95 -25.00 -13.02
CA PRO A 138 11.22 -24.31 -12.73
C PRO A 138 11.42 -23.01 -13.51
N LYS A 139 10.53 -22.72 -14.46
CA LYS A 139 10.53 -21.50 -15.27
C LYS A 139 9.19 -20.82 -15.11
N THR A 140 9.17 -19.50 -15.20
CA THR A 140 7.94 -18.71 -15.24
C THR A 140 6.96 -19.33 -16.25
N PRO A 141 5.67 -19.44 -15.91
CA PRO A 141 4.65 -19.95 -16.82
C PRO A 141 4.37 -18.99 -17.99
N PHE A 142 4.87 -17.74 -17.93
CA PHE A 142 4.70 -16.73 -18.97
C PHE A 142 6.00 -16.51 -19.74
N SER A 143 5.91 -16.42 -21.07
CA SER A 143 7.04 -15.98 -21.90
C SER A 143 7.44 -14.53 -21.58
N GLU A 144 8.68 -14.16 -21.89
CA GLU A 144 9.18 -12.79 -21.70
C GLU A 144 8.35 -11.77 -22.50
N GLU A 145 8.02 -12.09 -23.75
CA GLU A 145 7.17 -11.24 -24.61
C GLU A 145 5.78 -11.04 -24.01
N LYS A 146 5.18 -12.11 -23.45
CA LYS A 146 3.86 -12.03 -22.83
C LYS A 146 3.90 -11.27 -21.51
N SER A 147 4.95 -11.45 -20.72
CA SER A 147 5.16 -10.70 -19.48
C SER A 147 5.31 -9.20 -19.76
N HIS A 148 6.06 -8.83 -20.80
CA HIS A 148 6.17 -7.44 -21.26
C HIS A 148 4.80 -6.87 -21.67
N LYS A 149 4.02 -7.59 -22.48
CA LYS A 149 2.66 -7.18 -22.87
C LYS A 149 1.74 -7.00 -21.66
N ASN A 150 1.83 -7.88 -20.66
CA ASN A 150 1.06 -7.77 -19.42
C ASN A 150 1.47 -6.55 -18.59
N GLN A 151 2.78 -6.23 -18.53
CA GLN A 151 3.27 -5.01 -17.89
C GLN A 151 2.77 -3.75 -18.61
N GLU A 152 2.82 -3.72 -19.95
CA GLU A 152 2.28 -2.60 -20.74
C GLU A 152 0.77 -2.43 -20.50
N GLU A 153 0.02 -3.53 -20.44
CA GLU A 153 -1.41 -3.52 -20.14
C GLU A 153 -1.70 -2.99 -18.73
N MET A 154 -0.94 -3.44 -17.73
CA MET A 154 -1.04 -2.92 -16.35
C MET A 154 -0.77 -1.41 -16.33
N LEU A 155 0.29 -0.94 -16.99
CA LEU A 155 0.60 0.49 -17.09
C LEU A 155 -0.51 1.27 -17.82
N ARG A 156 -1.12 0.68 -18.84
CA ARG A 156 -2.27 1.25 -19.54
C ARG A 156 -3.48 1.40 -18.61
N GLN A 157 -3.81 0.38 -17.82
CA GLN A 157 -4.89 0.42 -16.83
C GLN A 157 -4.62 1.44 -15.72
N MET A 158 -3.34 1.64 -15.39
CA MET A 158 -2.86 2.70 -14.49
C MET A 158 -2.81 4.11 -15.14
N GLY A 159 -3.19 4.22 -16.41
CA GLY A 159 -3.31 5.48 -17.15
C GLY A 159 -1.99 6.07 -17.67
N TYR A 160 -0.94 5.26 -17.85
CA TYR A 160 0.37 5.73 -18.32
C TYR A 160 0.56 5.74 -19.85
N TYR A 161 -0.29 5.05 -20.61
CA TYR A 161 -0.12 4.91 -22.07
C TYR A 161 -0.82 5.99 -22.91
N THR A 162 -1.78 6.71 -22.34
CA THR A 162 -2.60 7.69 -23.08
C THR A 162 -2.00 9.10 -23.13
N LEU A 163 -0.74 9.26 -22.72
CA LEU A 163 -0.12 10.56 -22.51
C LEU A 163 1.10 10.75 -23.42
N PRO A 164 1.32 11.95 -23.99
CA PRO A 164 2.48 12.23 -24.82
C PRO A 164 3.76 12.17 -23.98
N ALA A 165 4.71 11.30 -24.32
CA ALA A 165 6.07 11.34 -23.76
C ALA A 165 6.78 12.64 -24.20
N PRO A 166 7.52 13.35 -23.31
CA PRO A 166 8.58 12.76 -22.48
C PRO A 166 8.73 13.36 -21.06
N ASP A 167 7.66 13.58 -20.29
CA ASP A 167 7.82 13.69 -18.83
C ASP A 167 7.57 12.29 -18.25
N ARG A 168 8.65 11.53 -18.06
CA ARG A 168 8.58 10.25 -17.34
C ARG A 168 8.31 10.59 -15.88
N SER A 169 7.04 10.78 -15.54
CA SER A 169 6.63 10.93 -14.17
C SER A 169 7.27 9.81 -13.34
N MET A 170 7.86 10.14 -12.19
CA MET A 170 8.56 9.15 -11.36
C MET A 170 7.72 7.89 -11.14
N TRP A 171 8.29 6.72 -11.46
CA TRP A 171 7.67 5.41 -11.31
C TRP A 171 8.71 4.43 -10.79
N GLY A 172 8.30 3.59 -9.85
CA GLY A 172 9.18 2.60 -9.23
C GLY A 172 8.93 1.18 -9.72
N HIS A 173 9.48 0.22 -8.97
CA HIS A 173 9.47 -1.19 -9.32
C HIS A 173 8.86 -2.08 -8.23
N ALA A 174 8.23 -1.47 -7.21
CA ALA A 174 7.53 -2.23 -6.18
C ALA A 174 6.42 -3.08 -6.80
N ALA A 175 6.38 -4.36 -6.45
CA ALA A 175 5.30 -5.26 -6.86
C ALA A 175 4.11 -5.12 -5.90
N LEU A 176 2.91 -5.50 -6.33
CA LEU A 176 1.73 -5.51 -5.44
C LEU A 176 1.94 -6.31 -4.15
N LYS A 177 2.73 -7.40 -4.17
CA LYS A 177 3.07 -8.16 -2.96
C LYS A 177 3.84 -7.33 -1.92
N ASP A 178 4.64 -6.35 -2.35
CA ASP A 178 5.32 -5.41 -1.46
C ASP A 178 4.31 -4.43 -0.84
N VAL A 179 3.33 -3.99 -1.66
CA VAL A 179 2.27 -3.08 -1.24
C VAL A 179 1.30 -3.76 -0.26
N LEU A 180 1.07 -5.07 -0.41
CA LEU A 180 0.21 -5.86 0.45
C LEU A 180 0.66 -5.82 1.91
N LYS A 181 1.97 -5.84 2.20
CA LYS A 181 2.47 -5.68 3.57
C LYS A 181 2.02 -4.34 4.16
N GLU A 182 2.19 -3.26 3.41
CA GLU A 182 1.81 -1.92 3.88
C GLU A 182 0.29 -1.80 4.05
N PHE A 183 -0.49 -2.43 3.17
CA PHE A 183 -1.95 -2.55 3.32
C PHE A 183 -2.32 -3.24 4.64
N MET A 184 -1.68 -4.37 4.96
CA MET A 184 -1.93 -5.12 6.20
C MET A 184 -1.60 -4.28 7.43
N ILE A 185 -0.45 -3.60 7.43
CA ILE A 185 -0.06 -2.70 8.52
C ILE A 185 -1.08 -1.57 8.67
N LEU A 186 -1.45 -0.85 7.60
CA LEU A 186 -2.44 0.21 7.69
C LEU A 186 -3.80 -0.26 8.20
N SER A 187 -4.17 -1.50 7.88
CA SER A 187 -5.41 -2.10 8.32
C SER A 187 -5.44 -2.27 9.85
N THR A 188 -4.30 -2.62 10.46
CA THR A 188 -4.22 -2.73 11.93
C THR A 188 -4.44 -1.38 12.60
N TRP A 189 -3.83 -0.32 12.05
CA TRP A 189 -4.00 1.03 12.57
C TRP A 189 -5.44 1.51 12.45
N ASN A 190 -6.09 1.26 11.30
CA ASN A 190 -7.50 1.63 11.13
C ASN A 190 -8.40 0.81 12.09
N SER A 191 -8.07 -0.46 12.32
CA SER A 191 -8.77 -1.30 13.30
C SER A 191 -8.64 -0.78 14.71
N ALA A 192 -7.44 -0.41 15.12
CA ALA A 192 -7.16 0.07 16.47
C ALA A 192 -7.77 1.45 16.78
N ASN A 193 -7.86 2.32 15.77
CA ASN A 193 -8.22 3.74 15.99
C ASN A 193 -9.65 4.10 15.60
N PHE A 194 -10.28 3.36 14.69
CA PHE A 194 -11.53 3.84 14.07
C PHE A 194 -12.67 2.82 14.01
N ALA A 195 -12.40 1.59 13.59
CA ALA A 195 -13.45 0.60 13.39
C ALA A 195 -12.88 -0.80 13.28
N GLU A 196 -13.52 -1.78 13.93
CA GLU A 196 -13.19 -3.20 13.77
C GLU A 196 -13.14 -3.63 12.29
N VAL A 197 -12.33 -4.66 12.05
CA VAL A 197 -12.21 -5.28 10.74
C VAL A 197 -13.56 -5.83 10.29
N SER A 198 -14.04 -5.34 9.14
CA SER A 198 -15.32 -5.76 8.57
C SER A 198 -15.17 -6.87 7.53
N ARG A 199 -16.27 -7.55 7.21
CA ARG A 199 -16.31 -8.48 6.07
C ARG A 199 -15.86 -7.84 4.75
N LEU A 200 -16.23 -6.58 4.50
CA LEU A 200 -15.78 -5.84 3.32
C LEU A 200 -14.26 -5.71 3.28
N TRP A 201 -13.62 -5.54 4.44
CA TRP A 201 -12.16 -5.55 4.53
C TRP A 201 -11.60 -6.94 4.18
N VAL A 202 -12.20 -8.02 4.67
CA VAL A 202 -11.75 -9.40 4.37
C VAL A 202 -11.78 -9.65 2.87
N GLU A 203 -12.88 -9.27 2.21
CA GLU A 203 -13.03 -9.38 0.75
C GLU A 203 -11.98 -8.54 0.00
N ASN A 204 -11.74 -7.29 0.44
CA ASN A 204 -10.71 -6.43 -0.14
C ASN A 204 -9.30 -7.00 0.06
N ALA A 205 -8.98 -7.51 1.24
CA ALA A 205 -7.68 -8.12 1.55
C ALA A 205 -7.43 -9.36 0.68
N ALA A 206 -8.42 -10.23 0.55
CA ALA A 206 -8.34 -11.42 -0.29
C ALA A 206 -8.19 -11.08 -1.79
N ASN A 207 -8.94 -10.09 -2.27
CA ASN A 207 -8.78 -9.56 -3.63
C ASN A 207 -7.38 -8.98 -3.85
N PHE A 208 -6.82 -8.28 -2.86
CA PHE A 208 -5.45 -7.77 -2.92
C PHE A 208 -4.44 -8.91 -3.07
N MET A 209 -4.57 -10.00 -2.31
CA MET A 209 -3.71 -11.18 -2.43
C MET A 209 -3.78 -11.81 -3.82
N LEU A 210 -4.99 -11.97 -4.36
CA LEU A 210 -5.20 -12.49 -5.71
C LEU A 210 -4.49 -11.61 -6.75
N GLN A 211 -4.70 -10.30 -6.69
CA GLN A 211 -4.07 -9.36 -7.63
C GLN A 211 -2.55 -9.34 -7.49
N ALA A 212 -2.03 -9.45 -6.26
CA ALA A 212 -0.59 -9.54 -6.02
C ALA A 212 0.01 -10.81 -6.64
N VAL A 213 -0.67 -11.96 -6.55
CA VAL A 213 -0.25 -13.19 -7.25
C VAL A 213 -0.33 -13.01 -8.75
N LEU A 214 -1.45 -12.51 -9.28
CA LEU A 214 -1.60 -12.31 -10.72
C LEU A 214 -0.50 -11.39 -11.26
N GLU A 215 -0.19 -10.28 -10.58
CA GLU A 215 0.91 -9.40 -10.97
C GLU A 215 2.28 -10.09 -10.89
N ALA A 216 2.55 -10.84 -9.82
CA ALA A 216 3.83 -11.52 -9.64
C ALA A 216 4.14 -12.49 -10.80
N TYR A 217 3.18 -13.32 -11.22
CA TYR A 217 3.41 -14.27 -12.31
C TYR A 217 3.27 -13.61 -13.68
N ARG A 218 2.21 -12.83 -13.91
CA ARG A 218 1.90 -12.27 -15.25
C ARG A 218 2.85 -11.15 -15.65
N CYS A 219 3.31 -10.34 -14.70
CA CYS A 219 4.12 -9.17 -14.98
C CYS A 219 5.59 -9.36 -14.57
N HIS A 220 5.85 -10.00 -13.42
CA HIS A 220 7.22 -10.09 -12.87
C HIS A 220 7.88 -11.45 -13.08
N GLY A 221 7.22 -12.38 -13.77
CA GLY A 221 7.80 -13.68 -14.12
C GLY A 221 8.10 -14.56 -12.91
N ALA A 222 7.27 -14.49 -11.86
CA ALA A 222 7.37 -15.41 -10.74
C ALA A 222 7.23 -16.87 -11.21
N SER A 223 7.90 -17.76 -10.51
CA SER A 223 7.85 -19.21 -10.68
C SER A 223 7.61 -19.89 -9.34
N GLU A 224 7.34 -21.20 -9.38
CA GLU A 224 7.19 -22.03 -8.17
C GLU A 224 6.09 -21.50 -7.24
N LEU A 225 6.21 -21.66 -5.91
CA LEU A 225 5.19 -21.26 -4.94
C LEU A 225 5.53 -20.00 -4.14
N ASP A 226 6.74 -19.45 -4.29
CA ASP A 226 7.23 -18.37 -3.42
C ASP A 226 6.34 -17.13 -3.44
N ALA A 227 5.91 -16.69 -4.63
CA ALA A 227 5.03 -15.53 -4.76
C ALA A 227 3.65 -15.78 -4.12
N VAL A 228 3.11 -17.01 -4.24
CA VAL A 228 1.83 -17.38 -3.60
C VAL A 228 2.00 -17.44 -2.08
N ASN A 229 3.08 -18.05 -1.60
CA ASN A 229 3.42 -18.11 -0.18
C ASN A 229 3.55 -16.71 0.41
N GLU A 230 4.26 -15.80 -0.25
CA GLU A 230 4.39 -14.41 0.18
C GLU A 230 3.03 -13.69 0.29
N CYS A 231 2.16 -13.88 -0.69
CA CYS A 231 0.85 -13.21 -0.75
C CYS A 231 -0.17 -13.80 0.22
N PHE A 232 -0.12 -15.11 0.51
CA PHE A 232 -1.16 -15.82 1.28
C PHE A 232 -0.75 -16.24 2.69
N SER A 233 0.50 -16.01 3.09
CA SER A 233 0.96 -16.31 4.45
C SER A 233 0.55 -15.23 5.45
N TRP A 234 -0.73 -14.85 5.49
CA TRP A 234 -1.29 -13.90 6.47
C TRP A 234 -2.38 -14.58 7.28
N GLY A 235 -2.73 -13.98 8.42
CA GLY A 235 -3.70 -14.50 9.36
C GLY A 235 -3.06 -14.89 10.69
N ARG A 236 -3.91 -15.25 11.65
CA ARG A 236 -3.50 -15.54 13.03
C ARG A 236 -2.51 -16.71 13.11
N THR A 237 -1.46 -16.51 13.89
CA THR A 237 -0.47 -17.51 14.28
C THR A 237 -0.10 -17.37 15.75
N GLU A 238 0.50 -18.41 16.30
CA GLU A 238 1.13 -18.34 17.61
C GLU A 238 2.44 -17.54 17.46
N ILE A 239 2.50 -16.39 18.11
CA ILE A 239 3.69 -15.54 18.17
C ILE A 239 4.33 -15.72 19.54
N ASP A 240 5.65 -15.93 19.57
CA ASP A 240 6.40 -15.99 20.82
C ASP A 240 6.41 -14.61 21.48
N ALA A 241 6.27 -14.56 22.80
CA ALA A 241 6.34 -13.34 23.60
C ALA A 241 7.71 -12.64 23.48
N THR A 242 8.74 -13.32 22.95
CA THR A 242 10.06 -12.74 22.67
C THR A 242 10.18 -12.11 21.27
N THR A 243 9.10 -12.05 20.49
CA THR A 243 9.14 -11.46 19.14
C THR A 243 9.39 -9.96 19.23
N GLU A 244 10.53 -9.50 18.70
CA GLU A 244 10.90 -8.08 18.67
C GLU A 244 10.23 -7.31 17.52
N ASP A 245 9.60 -8.01 16.56
CA ASP A 245 8.88 -7.39 15.45
C ASP A 245 7.47 -6.94 15.88
N ILE A 246 7.39 -5.69 16.34
CA ILE A 246 6.15 -5.05 16.78
C ILE A 246 5.11 -4.99 15.64
N GLU A 247 5.52 -4.82 14.38
CA GLU A 247 4.56 -4.77 13.25
C GLU A 247 3.84 -6.11 13.12
N GLU A 248 4.58 -7.22 13.22
CA GLU A 248 4.03 -8.57 13.13
C GLU A 248 3.10 -8.90 14.31
N VAL A 249 3.45 -8.45 15.52
CA VAL A 249 2.60 -8.60 16.71
C VAL A 249 1.25 -7.91 16.49
N VAL A 250 1.28 -6.64 16.07
CA VAL A 250 0.06 -5.85 15.86
C VAL A 250 -0.78 -6.40 14.70
N ILE A 251 -0.16 -6.90 13.63
CA ILE A 251 -0.86 -7.59 12.54
C ILE A 251 -1.57 -8.85 13.05
N ASN A 252 -0.91 -9.64 13.90
CA ASN A 252 -1.50 -10.85 14.45
C ASN A 252 -2.64 -10.57 15.44
N GLU A 253 -2.52 -9.49 16.22
CA GLU A 253 -3.57 -9.00 17.11
C GLU A 253 -4.83 -8.57 16.35
N MET A 254 -4.69 -7.94 15.18
CA MET A 254 -5.82 -7.57 14.32
C MET A 254 -6.68 -8.79 13.94
N PHE A 255 -6.07 -9.97 13.78
CA PHE A 255 -6.80 -11.23 13.54
C PHE A 255 -7.33 -11.90 14.82
N SER A 256 -6.96 -11.41 16.00
CA SER A 256 -7.24 -12.04 17.30
C SER A 256 -8.44 -11.45 18.05
N GLY A 257 -9.25 -10.60 17.41
CA GLY A 257 -10.38 -9.88 18.03
C GLY A 257 -11.33 -10.74 18.87
N ASP A 258 -12.11 -10.09 19.74
CA ASP A 258 -12.80 -10.68 20.90
C ASP A 258 -13.69 -11.91 20.62
N SER A 259 -14.22 -12.08 19.39
CA SER A 259 -15.04 -13.23 19.00
C SER A 259 -14.30 -14.30 18.19
N GLY A 260 -13.10 -14.01 17.65
CA GLY A 260 -12.38 -14.88 16.71
C GLY A 260 -13.07 -15.09 15.35
N GLU A 261 -14.25 -14.51 15.13
CA GLU A 261 -15.07 -14.71 13.92
C GLU A 261 -14.38 -14.17 12.67
N ILE A 262 -13.73 -13.00 12.77
CA ILE A 262 -12.98 -12.38 11.67
C ILE A 262 -11.83 -13.27 11.20
N SER A 263 -11.13 -13.95 12.12
CA SER A 263 -10.07 -14.89 11.75
C SER A 263 -10.62 -16.08 10.97
N ALA A 264 -11.77 -16.61 11.38
CA ALA A 264 -12.38 -17.76 10.72
C ALA A 264 -12.92 -17.37 9.33
N GLU A 265 -13.56 -16.20 9.22
CA GLU A 265 -14.04 -15.66 7.95
C GLU A 265 -12.87 -15.39 6.99
N PHE A 266 -11.81 -14.75 7.47
CA PHE A 266 -10.61 -14.49 6.68
C PHE A 266 -9.96 -15.78 6.18
N GLU A 267 -9.75 -16.78 7.03
CA GLU A 267 -9.20 -18.07 6.58
C GLU A 267 -10.13 -18.79 5.59
N GLY A 268 -11.45 -18.66 5.75
CA GLY A 268 -12.46 -19.18 4.82
C GLY A 268 -12.33 -18.57 3.42
N VAL A 269 -12.41 -17.24 3.33
CA VAL A 269 -12.27 -16.51 2.06
C VAL A 269 -10.89 -16.75 1.44
N LYS A 270 -9.83 -16.74 2.25
CA LYS A 270 -8.47 -17.04 1.79
C LYS A 270 -8.37 -18.43 1.17
N LYS A 271 -8.99 -19.44 1.79
CA LYS A 271 -9.04 -20.81 1.26
C LYS A 271 -9.80 -20.88 -0.07
N GLU A 272 -10.92 -20.16 -0.20
CA GLU A 272 -11.68 -20.12 -1.45
C GLU A 272 -10.84 -19.54 -2.60
N ILE A 273 -10.12 -18.44 -2.35
CA ILE A 273 -9.22 -17.87 -3.36
C ILE A 273 -8.06 -18.83 -3.68
N LEU A 274 -7.46 -19.47 -2.68
CA LEU A 274 -6.41 -20.47 -2.91
C LEU A 274 -6.90 -21.61 -3.82
N VAL A 275 -8.09 -22.16 -3.55
CA VAL A 275 -8.69 -23.16 -4.46
C VAL A 275 -8.91 -22.58 -5.86
N GLY A 276 -9.36 -21.32 -5.97
CA GLY A 276 -9.59 -20.65 -7.23
C GLY A 276 -8.34 -20.40 -8.08
N ILE A 277 -7.16 -20.21 -7.47
CA ILE A 277 -5.90 -20.02 -8.21
C ILE A 277 -5.31 -21.33 -8.74
N LEU A 278 -5.79 -22.48 -8.30
CA LEU A 278 -5.36 -23.76 -8.86
C LEU A 278 -5.94 -23.93 -10.27
N PRO A 279 -5.12 -24.27 -11.28
CA PRO A 279 -5.62 -24.48 -12.63
C PRO A 279 -6.53 -25.72 -12.66
N PRO A 280 -7.68 -25.66 -13.35
CA PRO A 280 -8.50 -26.84 -13.59
C PRO A 280 -7.70 -27.92 -14.34
N THR A 281 -8.08 -29.19 -14.14
CA THR A 281 -7.43 -30.32 -14.81
C THR A 281 -7.35 -30.12 -16.32
N GLY A 282 -6.14 -30.18 -16.88
CA GLY A 282 -5.89 -29.99 -18.32
C GLY A 282 -5.71 -28.54 -18.77
N SER A 283 -5.82 -27.56 -17.87
CA SER A 283 -5.47 -26.16 -18.14
C SER A 283 -4.04 -25.87 -17.73
N SER A 284 -3.33 -25.05 -18.51
CA SER A 284 -2.02 -24.54 -18.09
C SER A 284 -2.20 -23.41 -17.08
N LEU A 285 -1.20 -23.24 -16.20
CA LEU A 285 -1.17 -22.15 -15.23
C LEU A 285 -1.27 -20.78 -15.94
N GLU A 286 -0.59 -20.64 -17.08
CA GLU A 286 -0.63 -19.42 -17.92
C GLU A 286 -2.06 -19.07 -18.37
N ALA A 287 -2.77 -20.03 -18.97
CA ALA A 287 -4.12 -19.81 -19.49
C ALA A 287 -5.13 -19.56 -18.35
N HIS A 288 -4.97 -20.26 -17.23
CA HIS A 288 -5.80 -20.07 -16.05
C HIS A 288 -5.63 -18.67 -15.45
N PHE A 289 -4.39 -18.19 -15.33
CA PHE A 289 -4.09 -16.87 -14.75
C PHE A 289 -4.54 -15.72 -15.65
N ASP A 290 -4.47 -15.85 -16.97
CA ASP A 290 -5.07 -14.86 -17.88
C ASP A 290 -6.60 -14.79 -17.70
N LYS A 291 -7.27 -15.95 -17.63
CA LYS A 291 -8.71 -16.01 -17.38
C LYS A 291 -9.08 -15.40 -16.02
N LEU A 292 -8.31 -15.68 -14.98
CA LEU A 292 -8.52 -15.07 -13.65
C LEU A 292 -8.35 -13.56 -13.69
N ALA A 293 -7.37 -13.04 -14.42
CA ALA A 293 -7.16 -11.60 -14.55
C ALA A 293 -8.29 -10.91 -15.34
N GLU A 294 -8.86 -11.57 -16.35
CA GLU A 294 -10.05 -11.08 -17.06
C GLU A 294 -11.28 -11.02 -16.14
N GLN A 295 -11.46 -12.03 -15.28
CA GLN A 295 -12.56 -12.11 -14.33
C GLN A 295 -12.42 -11.11 -13.17
N ASN A 296 -11.18 -10.76 -12.83
CA ASN A 296 -10.83 -9.86 -11.74
C ASN A 296 -10.09 -8.64 -12.29
N PRO A 297 -10.78 -7.73 -13.01
CA PRO A 297 -10.12 -6.60 -13.66
C PRO A 297 -9.55 -5.63 -12.62
N TRP A 298 -8.37 -5.08 -12.94
CA TRP A 298 -7.68 -4.09 -12.12
C TRP A 298 -8.57 -2.92 -11.71
N SER A 299 -9.41 -2.42 -12.62
CA SER A 299 -10.26 -1.25 -12.37
C SER A 299 -11.19 -1.44 -11.16
N LYS A 300 -11.77 -2.63 -11.01
CA LYS A 300 -12.62 -2.96 -9.85
C LYS A 300 -11.81 -3.07 -8.56
N PHE A 301 -10.64 -3.70 -8.64
CA PHE A 301 -9.72 -3.83 -7.51
C PHE A 301 -9.25 -2.46 -7.01
N GLU A 302 -8.85 -1.60 -7.93
CA GLU A 302 -8.43 -0.24 -7.63
C GLU A 302 -9.57 0.61 -7.10
N GLU A 303 -10.77 0.53 -7.66
CA GLU A 303 -11.95 1.24 -7.14
C GLU A 303 -12.23 0.86 -5.69
N ALA A 304 -12.22 -0.44 -5.38
CA ALA A 304 -12.40 -0.92 -4.00
C ALA A 304 -11.29 -0.46 -3.06
N THR A 305 -10.03 -0.46 -3.53
CA THR A 305 -8.86 -0.12 -2.72
C THR A 305 -8.70 1.38 -2.51
N VAL A 306 -8.81 2.18 -3.58
CA VAL A 306 -8.58 3.63 -3.56
C VAL A 306 -9.87 4.38 -3.24
N GLY A 307 -10.93 4.12 -3.99
CA GLY A 307 -12.23 4.79 -3.83
C GLY A 307 -12.99 4.32 -2.58
N GLY A 308 -12.83 3.04 -2.22
CA GLY A 308 -13.38 2.48 -0.99
C GLY A 308 -12.45 2.70 0.20
N TYR A 309 -11.45 1.83 0.35
CA TYR A 309 -10.63 1.73 1.56
C TYR A 309 -9.80 3.00 1.85
N LEU A 310 -8.95 3.43 0.91
CA LEU A 310 -8.03 4.55 1.14
C LEU A 310 -8.78 5.86 1.40
N THR A 311 -9.82 6.15 0.62
CA THR A 311 -10.67 7.33 0.81
C THR A 311 -11.36 7.30 2.18
N ALA A 312 -11.88 6.14 2.61
CA ALA A 312 -12.48 6.00 3.93
C ALA A 312 -11.46 6.27 5.06
N VAL A 313 -10.23 5.74 4.96
CA VAL A 313 -9.20 5.98 5.99
C VAL A 313 -8.75 7.45 6.00
N LEU A 314 -8.54 8.06 4.83
CA LEU A 314 -8.16 9.47 4.72
C LEU A 314 -9.23 10.41 5.28
N SER A 315 -10.51 10.11 5.05
CA SER A 315 -11.62 10.94 5.54
C SER A 315 -11.70 11.05 7.06
N LYS A 316 -11.10 10.10 7.78
CA LYS A 316 -11.05 10.07 9.25
C LYS A 316 -9.86 10.84 9.81
N GLN A 317 -8.89 11.22 8.98
CA GLN A 317 -7.74 11.98 9.44
C GLN A 317 -8.06 13.48 9.48
N PRO A 318 -7.68 14.20 10.56
CA PRO A 318 -7.73 15.65 10.55
C PRO A 318 -6.73 16.20 9.53
N LYS A 319 -7.03 17.36 8.95
CA LYS A 319 -6.07 18.06 8.08
C LYS A 319 -4.82 18.47 8.88
N PRO A 320 -3.61 18.48 8.29
CA PRO A 320 -2.42 18.97 8.97
C PRO A 320 -2.58 20.40 9.47
N VAL A 321 -2.00 20.72 10.62
CA VAL A 321 -2.04 22.07 11.21
C VAL A 321 -1.56 23.13 10.22
N LEU A 322 -0.44 22.89 9.52
CA LEU A 322 0.08 23.84 8.53
C LEU A 322 -0.91 24.09 7.39
N ASN A 323 -1.63 23.05 6.93
CA ASN A 323 -2.66 23.24 5.92
C ASN A 323 -3.87 24.02 6.46
N GLN A 324 -4.25 23.82 7.73
CA GLN A 324 -5.32 24.61 8.33
C GLN A 324 -4.91 26.09 8.37
N LEU A 325 -3.68 26.39 8.80
CA LEU A 325 -3.14 27.75 8.89
C LEU A 325 -3.05 28.45 7.52
N GLU A 326 -2.63 27.73 6.47
CA GLU A 326 -2.66 28.23 5.08
C GLU A 326 -4.07 28.65 4.63
N ASN A 327 -5.10 28.02 5.20
CA ASN A 327 -6.51 28.33 4.92
C ASN A 327 -7.11 29.32 5.93
N GLY A 328 -6.30 29.97 6.77
CA GLY A 328 -6.75 30.91 7.80
C GLY A 328 -7.61 30.26 8.89
N LYS A 329 -7.45 28.95 9.13
CA LYS A 329 -8.23 28.18 10.11
C LYS A 329 -7.31 27.41 11.05
N LEU A 330 -7.77 27.12 12.26
CA LEU A 330 -7.10 26.21 13.18
C LEU A 330 -8.17 25.58 14.08
N ALA A 331 -8.27 24.25 14.05
CA ALA A 331 -9.27 23.54 14.81
C ALA A 331 -9.13 23.85 16.32
N GLY A 332 -10.23 24.30 16.93
CA GLY A 332 -10.26 24.69 18.34
C GLY A 332 -9.89 26.16 18.64
N PHE A 333 -9.61 26.98 17.62
CA PHE A 333 -9.31 28.41 17.77
C PHE A 333 -10.28 29.29 16.98
N ASN A 334 -10.46 30.53 17.43
CA ASN A 334 -11.26 31.53 16.71
C ASN A 334 -10.43 32.20 15.60
N ASN A 335 -11.08 32.69 14.55
CA ASN A 335 -10.40 33.31 13.40
C ASN A 335 -9.56 34.54 13.77
N VAL A 336 -9.98 35.31 14.78
CA VAL A 336 -9.25 36.50 15.25
C VAL A 336 -7.88 36.13 15.84
N ASP A 337 -7.81 35.03 16.60
CA ASP A 337 -6.56 34.55 17.18
C ASP A 337 -5.60 34.06 16.10
N ILE A 338 -6.14 33.53 14.99
CA ILE A 338 -5.35 32.99 13.86
C ILE A 338 -4.77 34.12 13.01
N GLU A 339 -5.52 35.19 12.75
CA GLU A 339 -5.02 36.38 12.06
C GLU A 339 -3.85 37.01 12.82
N GLU A 340 -3.94 37.09 14.16
CA GLU A 340 -2.86 37.59 15.01
C GLU A 340 -1.62 36.67 14.96
N ILE A 341 -1.81 35.34 15.04
CA ILE A 341 -0.72 34.36 14.93
C ILE A 341 -0.02 34.45 13.55
N LEU A 342 -0.78 34.54 12.46
CA LEU A 342 -0.24 34.63 11.10
C LEU A 342 0.51 35.95 10.88
N ALA A 343 -0.05 37.07 11.36
CA ALA A 343 0.62 38.36 11.33
C ALA A 343 1.95 38.34 12.10
N ASN A 344 1.97 37.71 13.28
CA ASN A 344 3.18 37.54 14.09
C ASN A 344 4.21 36.59 13.44
N ALA A 345 3.77 35.67 12.59
CA ALA A 345 4.62 34.80 11.79
C ALA A 345 5.11 35.44 10.49
N GLY A 346 4.71 36.68 10.19
CA GLY A 346 5.09 37.42 8.98
C GLY A 346 4.32 36.99 7.73
N VAL A 347 3.16 36.34 7.90
CA VAL A 347 2.26 35.93 6.81
C VAL A 347 1.10 36.92 6.74
N SER A 348 1.02 37.69 5.65
CA SER A 348 -0.16 38.52 5.36
C SER A 348 -1.19 37.68 4.61
N LEU A 349 -2.40 37.56 5.18
CA LEU A 349 -3.57 36.98 4.51
C LEU A 349 -4.13 37.92 3.43
#